data_AF-A0A0S2KLE1-F1
#
_entry.id   AF-A0A0S2KLE1-F1
#
_cell.length_a   1.000
_cell.length_b   1.000
_cell.length_c   1.000
_cell.angle_alpha   90.00
_cell.angle_beta   90.00
_cell.angle_gamma   90.00
#
_symmetry.space_group_name_H-M   'P 1'
#
loop_
_entity.id
_entity.type
_entity.pdbx_description
1 polymer ?
#
loop_
_entity_poly.entity_id
_entity_poly.type
_entity_poly.pdbx_seq_one_letter_code
_entity_poly.pdbx_strand_id
1 'polypeptide(L)'
;MRTTFDENEIPYEKFASIGLSQEMVDDLPEMVMKKLLEGHWTPILPVSVDLGDGIQRTIQARLKLERRSGTVDILIAPRSEMADLEDFTPEEQNTLRSGKIIITKMPGKEQCFVQLDDKTNRVFYIPVSLMEDNLASLQNEMELSNEQVAQMCTGNVISIDKQEGRFTFGLDFLADGGIKVVSGDREEYDSIASRELPTYNFGIYGCWVKESDNSFKNYVPEEDYTEEMQKEFYHLGDENSQKAEQRSRGIHR
;
A
#
# COMPACT_ATOMS: atom_id res chain seq x y z
N MET A 1 -12.60 -3.08 9.16
CA MET A 1 -13.14 -4.32 9.76
C MET A 1 -12.18 -5.47 9.43
N ARG A 2 -11.82 -6.36 10.37
CA ARG A 2 -10.89 -7.47 10.10
C ARG A 2 -11.70 -8.62 9.49
N THR A 3 -11.61 -8.80 8.17
CA THR A 3 -12.34 -9.84 7.45
C THR A 3 -11.46 -11.07 7.34
N THR A 4 -11.92 -12.19 7.91
CA THR A 4 -11.29 -13.50 7.72
C THR A 4 -12.11 -14.30 6.72
N PHE A 5 -11.43 -15.10 5.91
CA PHE A 5 -12.01 -15.96 4.87
C PHE A 5 -11.67 -17.41 5.19
N ASP A 6 -12.60 -18.32 4.95
CA ASP A 6 -12.33 -19.75 5.00
C ASP A 6 -11.65 -20.23 3.70
N GLU A 7 -10.86 -21.29 3.75
CA GLU A 7 -10.21 -21.88 2.55
C GLU A 7 -11.23 -22.23 1.45
N ASN A 8 -12.42 -22.68 1.83
CA ASN A 8 -13.50 -23.00 0.89
C ASN A 8 -14.11 -21.76 0.21
N GLU A 9 -13.78 -20.55 0.67
CA GLU A 9 -14.22 -19.29 0.08
C GLU A 9 -13.22 -18.73 -0.94
N ILE A 10 -12.07 -19.39 -1.16
CA ILE A 10 -11.07 -18.96 -2.14
C ILE A 10 -11.71 -18.96 -3.55
N PRO A 11 -11.74 -17.82 -4.26
CA PRO A 11 -12.37 -17.72 -5.56
C PRO A 11 -11.42 -18.22 -6.67
N TYR A 12 -11.20 -19.54 -6.76
CA TYR A 12 -10.25 -20.13 -7.71
C TYR A 12 -10.49 -19.75 -9.17
N GLU A 13 -11.75 -19.57 -9.59
CA GLU A 13 -12.08 -19.12 -10.94
C GLU A 13 -11.54 -17.70 -11.23
N LYS A 14 -11.53 -16.82 -10.21
CA LYS A 14 -10.97 -15.47 -10.32
C LYS A 14 -9.45 -15.51 -10.42
N PHE A 15 -8.79 -16.33 -9.60
CA PHE A 15 -7.36 -16.57 -9.71
C PHE A 15 -6.98 -17.11 -11.10
N ALA A 16 -7.75 -18.06 -11.62
CA ALA A 16 -7.51 -18.62 -12.95
C ALA A 16 -7.64 -17.56 -14.06
N SER A 17 -8.60 -16.64 -13.92
CA SER A 17 -8.78 -15.54 -14.89
C SER A 17 -7.58 -14.59 -14.97
N ILE A 18 -6.78 -14.52 -13.89
CA ILE A 18 -5.54 -13.75 -13.83
C ILE A 18 -4.27 -14.62 -13.97
N GLY A 19 -4.42 -15.82 -14.53
CA GLY A 19 -3.30 -16.71 -14.85
C GLY A 19 -2.71 -17.50 -13.68
N LEU A 20 -3.42 -17.59 -12.54
CA LEU A 20 -3.04 -18.41 -11.39
C LEU A 20 -3.97 -19.63 -11.29
N SER A 21 -3.45 -20.84 -11.54
CA SER A 21 -4.24 -22.06 -11.41
C SER A 21 -4.59 -22.35 -9.94
N GLN A 22 -5.58 -23.21 -9.71
CA GLN A 22 -5.90 -23.68 -8.36
C GLN A 22 -4.67 -24.29 -7.67
N GLU A 23 -3.91 -25.16 -8.35
CA GLU A 23 -2.68 -25.75 -7.81
C GLU A 23 -1.66 -24.68 -7.38
N MET A 24 -1.48 -23.62 -8.17
CA MET A 24 -0.57 -22.52 -7.83
C MET A 24 -1.02 -21.75 -6.58
N VAL A 25 -2.33 -21.64 -6.35
CA VAL A 25 -2.90 -20.97 -5.17
C VAL A 25 -2.79 -21.87 -3.95
N ASP A 26 -3.11 -23.15 -4.09
CA ASP A 26 -3.04 -24.15 -3.01
C ASP A 26 -1.59 -24.37 -2.54
N ASP A 27 -0.61 -24.25 -3.44
CA ASP A 27 0.83 -24.36 -3.14
C ASP A 27 1.46 -23.07 -2.59
N LEU A 28 0.67 -22.01 -2.34
CA LEU A 28 1.20 -20.81 -1.68
C LEU A 28 1.77 -21.18 -0.29
N PRO A 29 2.94 -20.64 0.10
CA PRO A 29 3.51 -20.91 1.42
C PRO A 29 2.49 -20.60 2.53
N GLU A 30 2.46 -21.40 3.59
CA GLU A 30 1.46 -21.29 4.68
C GLU A 30 1.30 -19.86 5.22
N MET A 31 2.40 -19.13 5.38
CA MET A 31 2.37 -17.73 5.83
C MET A 31 1.70 -16.79 4.82
N VAL A 32 1.85 -17.05 3.52
CA VAL A 32 1.20 -16.28 2.45
C VAL A 32 -0.29 -16.64 2.36
N MET A 33 -0.63 -17.93 2.44
CA MET A 33 -2.02 -18.39 2.49
C MET A 33 -2.75 -17.78 3.69
N LYS A 34 -2.13 -17.82 4.88
CA LYS A 34 -2.68 -17.20 6.09
C LYS A 34 -2.94 -15.70 5.89
N LYS A 35 -1.98 -14.96 5.32
CA LYS A 35 -2.17 -13.53 5.02
C LYS A 35 -3.35 -13.31 4.07
N LEU A 36 -3.44 -14.10 3.01
CA LEU A 36 -4.52 -14.01 2.02
C LEU A 36 -5.89 -14.23 2.69
N LEU A 37 -6.02 -15.27 3.52
CA LEU A 37 -7.24 -15.60 4.27
C LEU A 37 -7.56 -14.60 5.39
N GLU A 38 -6.58 -13.86 5.89
CA GLU A 38 -6.77 -12.73 6.82
C GLU A 38 -7.14 -11.42 6.09
N GLY A 39 -7.35 -11.47 4.77
CA GLY A 39 -7.66 -10.30 3.95
C GLY A 39 -6.47 -9.34 3.77
N HIS A 40 -5.25 -9.82 4.02
CA HIS A 40 -4.02 -9.07 3.84
C HIS A 40 -3.45 -9.27 2.44
N TRP A 41 -2.66 -8.28 1.99
CA TRP A 41 -1.92 -8.37 0.73
C TRP A 41 -0.91 -9.53 0.76
N THR A 42 -0.90 -10.32 -0.31
CA THR A 42 0.17 -11.28 -0.59
C THR A 42 1.50 -10.56 -0.83
N PRO A 43 2.64 -11.27 -0.81
CA PRO A 43 3.81 -10.85 -1.57
C PRO A 43 3.47 -10.59 -3.04
N ILE A 44 4.41 -9.97 -3.76
CA ILE A 44 4.26 -9.75 -5.19
C ILE A 44 4.27 -11.10 -5.92
N LEU A 45 3.27 -11.31 -6.77
CA LEU A 45 3.09 -12.47 -7.62
C LEU A 45 2.99 -12.04 -9.10
N PRO A 46 3.47 -12.87 -10.05
CA PRO A 46 3.20 -12.67 -11.46
C PRO A 46 1.74 -13.02 -11.76
N VAL A 47 1.00 -12.11 -12.39
CA VAL A 47 -0.39 -12.32 -12.82
C VAL A 47 -0.58 -11.88 -14.26
N SER A 48 -1.47 -12.54 -14.99
CA SER A 48 -1.85 -12.20 -16.36
C SER A 48 -3.06 -11.26 -16.34
N VAL A 49 -2.94 -10.11 -17.00
CA VAL A 49 -4.02 -9.12 -17.08
C VAL A 49 -4.13 -8.57 -18.51
N ASP A 50 -5.34 -8.20 -18.91
CA ASP A 50 -5.58 -7.35 -20.08
C ASP A 50 -5.59 -5.90 -19.62
N LEU A 51 -4.75 -5.06 -20.23
CA LEU A 51 -4.64 -3.65 -19.87
C LEU A 51 -5.63 -2.75 -20.64
N GLY A 52 -6.60 -3.34 -21.34
CA GLY A 52 -7.65 -2.67 -22.09
C GLY A 52 -7.47 -2.73 -23.61
N ASP A 53 -6.48 -3.49 -24.10
CA ASP A 53 -6.16 -3.60 -25.53
C ASP A 53 -6.36 -5.01 -26.11
N GLY A 54 -6.93 -5.94 -25.33
CA GLY A 54 -7.19 -7.31 -25.76
C GLY A 54 -5.98 -8.23 -25.63
N ILE A 55 -4.83 -7.72 -25.16
CA ILE A 55 -3.57 -8.47 -25.06
C ILE A 55 -3.25 -8.76 -23.60
N GLN A 56 -3.25 -10.04 -23.27
CA GLN A 56 -2.81 -10.55 -21.97
C GLN A 56 -1.31 -10.30 -21.76
N ARG A 57 -0.97 -9.66 -20.65
CA ARG A 57 0.40 -9.39 -20.23
C ARG A 57 0.62 -9.85 -18.81
N THR A 58 1.81 -10.40 -18.55
CA THR A 58 2.22 -10.69 -17.18
C THR A 58 2.71 -9.42 -16.49
N ILE A 59 2.05 -9.04 -15.40
CA ILE A 59 2.48 -7.97 -14.50
C ILE A 59 2.87 -8.55 -13.14
N GLN A 60 3.59 -7.75 -12.34
CA GLN A 60 3.90 -8.06 -10.96
C GLN A 60 2.86 -7.35 -10.07
N ALA A 61 2.12 -8.08 -9.25
CA ALA A 61 1.06 -7.51 -8.41
C ALA A 61 0.94 -8.21 -7.06
N ARG A 62 0.44 -7.51 -6.03
CA ARG A 62 -0.03 -8.14 -4.80
C ARG A 62 -1.53 -8.40 -4.92
N LEU A 63 -2.01 -9.43 -4.24
CA LEU A 63 -3.40 -9.85 -4.26
C LEU A 63 -3.95 -9.81 -2.84
N LYS A 64 -5.24 -9.50 -2.66
CA LYS A 64 -5.94 -9.75 -1.40
C LYS A 64 -7.37 -10.20 -1.68
N LEU A 65 -7.94 -10.96 -0.76
CA LEU A 65 -9.36 -11.28 -0.80
C LEU A 65 -10.17 -10.09 -0.32
N GLU A 66 -11.31 -9.88 -0.95
CA GLU A 66 -12.28 -8.87 -0.58
C GLU A 66 -13.69 -9.46 -0.64
N ARG A 67 -14.55 -9.08 0.32
CA ARG A 67 -15.96 -9.46 0.27
C ARG A 67 -16.77 -8.31 -0.33
N ARG A 68 -17.27 -8.50 -1.55
CA ARG A 68 -18.14 -7.55 -2.26
C ARG A 68 -19.53 -8.15 -2.40
N SER A 69 -20.54 -7.47 -1.86
CA SER A 69 -21.96 -7.87 -1.98
C SER A 69 -22.26 -9.33 -1.61
N GLY A 70 -21.55 -9.88 -0.63
CA GLY A 70 -21.71 -11.26 -0.17
C GLY A 70 -20.86 -12.31 -0.90
N THR A 71 -20.18 -11.94 -1.99
CA THR A 71 -19.25 -12.81 -2.71
C THR A 71 -17.79 -12.44 -2.42
N VAL A 72 -16.90 -13.43 -2.43
CA VAL A 72 -15.45 -13.19 -2.31
C VAL A 72 -14.86 -12.95 -3.69
N ASP A 73 -14.14 -11.84 -3.83
CA ASP A 73 -13.41 -11.46 -5.05
C ASP A 73 -11.94 -11.17 -4.72
N ILE A 74 -11.14 -10.84 -5.74
CA ILE A 74 -9.72 -10.54 -5.61
C ILE A 74 -9.48 -9.08 -5.95
N LEU A 75 -8.86 -8.34 -5.05
CA LEU A 75 -8.27 -7.04 -5.40
C LEU A 75 -6.82 -7.23 -5.84
N ILE A 76 -6.45 -6.49 -6.88
CA ILE A 76 -5.14 -6.56 -7.53
C ILE A 76 -4.43 -5.22 -7.32
N ALA A 77 -3.30 -5.27 -6.64
CA ALA A 77 -2.41 -4.14 -6.39
C ALA A 77 -1.20 -4.25 -7.32
N PRO A 78 -1.23 -3.60 -8.51
CA PRO A 78 -0.10 -3.66 -9.42
C PRO A 78 1.13 -2.99 -8.81
N ARG A 79 2.30 -3.58 -9.06
CA ARG A 79 3.57 -2.91 -8.79
C ARG A 79 3.71 -1.74 -9.77
N SER A 80 3.98 -0.56 -9.23
CA SER A 80 4.28 0.61 -10.05
C SER A 80 5.56 0.40 -10.87
N GLU A 81 5.51 0.82 -12.13
CA GLU A 81 6.68 0.90 -13.00
C GLU A 81 7.35 2.27 -12.86
N MET A 82 8.62 2.35 -13.24
CA MET A 82 9.42 3.57 -13.08
C MET A 82 9.81 4.16 -14.44
N ALA A 83 9.85 5.48 -14.51
CA ALA A 83 10.37 6.27 -15.62
C ALA A 83 11.24 7.43 -15.10
N ASP A 84 12.01 8.05 -15.99
CA ASP A 84 12.72 9.29 -15.70
C ASP A 84 11.76 10.49 -15.81
N LEU A 85 11.90 11.48 -14.93
CA LEU A 85 11.04 12.67 -14.97
C LEU A 85 11.25 13.47 -16.26
N GLU A 86 12.45 13.38 -16.83
CA GLU A 86 12.86 13.99 -18.09
C GLU A 86 12.11 13.45 -19.31
N ASP A 87 11.46 12.28 -19.21
CA ASP A 87 10.64 11.71 -20.28
C ASP A 87 9.29 12.45 -20.47
N PHE A 88 8.94 13.34 -19.54
CA PHE A 88 7.67 14.08 -19.52
C PHE A 88 7.83 15.52 -20.01
N THR A 89 6.74 16.12 -20.49
CA THR A 89 6.74 17.53 -20.92
C THR A 89 7.01 18.49 -19.75
N PRO A 90 7.52 19.71 -20.00
CA PRO A 90 7.76 20.68 -18.91
C PRO A 90 6.52 21.01 -18.07
N GLU A 91 5.34 21.01 -18.67
CA GLU A 91 4.06 21.24 -17.98
C GLU A 91 3.69 20.08 -17.05
N GLU A 92 3.83 18.85 -17.54
CA GLU A 92 3.65 17.62 -16.75
C GLU A 92 4.66 17.55 -15.60
N GLN A 93 5.93 17.86 -15.85
CA GLN A 93 6.97 17.90 -14.82
C GLN A 93 6.63 18.91 -13.72
N ASN A 94 6.18 20.11 -14.07
CA ASN A 94 5.77 21.12 -13.08
C ASN A 94 4.59 20.64 -12.23
N THR A 95 3.63 19.97 -12.87
CA THR A 95 2.46 19.39 -12.17
C THR A 95 2.90 18.29 -11.20
N LEU A 96 3.74 17.36 -11.67
CA LEU A 96 4.31 16.29 -10.86
C LEU A 96 5.13 16.82 -9.68
N ARG A 97 5.98 17.83 -9.89
CA ARG A 97 6.76 18.50 -8.83
C ARG A 97 5.91 19.23 -7.80
N SER A 98 4.67 19.58 -8.14
CA SER A 98 3.70 20.13 -7.18
C SER A 98 3.03 19.05 -6.31
N GLY A 99 3.42 17.78 -6.47
CA GLY A 99 2.85 16.63 -5.77
C GLY A 99 1.52 16.14 -6.34
N LYS A 100 1.14 16.58 -7.55
CA LYS A 100 -0.09 16.16 -8.24
C LYS A 100 0.16 14.91 -9.06
N ILE A 101 -0.93 14.19 -9.30
CA ILE A 101 -0.97 13.05 -10.22
C ILE A 101 -1.44 13.55 -11.57
N ILE A 102 -0.78 13.08 -12.63
CA ILE A 102 -1.24 13.29 -14.01
C ILE A 102 -1.74 11.97 -14.60
N ILE A 103 -2.58 12.07 -15.62
CA ILE A 103 -3.01 10.93 -16.44
C ILE A 103 -2.46 11.17 -17.83
N THR A 104 -1.57 10.29 -18.28
CA THR A 104 -0.94 10.42 -19.60
C THR A 104 -0.65 9.05 -20.21
N LYS A 105 -0.44 9.01 -21.53
CA LYS A 105 -0.18 7.77 -22.26
C LYS A 105 1.29 7.39 -22.15
N MET A 106 1.57 6.20 -21.62
CA MET A 106 2.94 5.68 -21.53
C MET A 106 3.30 4.80 -22.74
N PRO A 107 4.58 4.72 -23.16
CA PRO A 107 5.00 3.87 -24.26
C PRO A 107 4.60 2.39 -24.07
N GLY A 108 3.93 1.82 -25.07
CA GLY A 108 3.48 0.41 -25.03
C GLY A 108 2.32 0.13 -24.06
N LYS A 109 1.70 1.18 -23.54
CA LYS A 109 0.59 1.13 -22.58
C LYS A 109 -0.50 2.13 -22.97
N GLU A 110 -1.66 1.98 -22.33
CA GLU A 110 -2.74 2.95 -22.40
C GLU A 110 -2.51 4.11 -21.42
N GLN A 111 -3.57 4.81 -21.04
CA GLN A 111 -3.55 5.85 -20.01
C GLN A 111 -3.02 5.28 -18.69
N CYS A 112 -2.03 5.94 -18.11
CA CYS A 112 -1.48 5.61 -16.81
C CYS A 112 -1.67 6.78 -15.86
N PHE A 113 -1.96 6.48 -14.60
CA PHE A 113 -1.71 7.43 -13.53
C PHE A 113 -0.21 7.54 -13.31
N VAL A 114 0.27 8.75 -13.06
CA VAL A 114 1.68 9.05 -12.95
C VAL A 114 1.92 9.95 -11.73
N GLN A 115 2.87 9.56 -10.86
CA GLN A 115 3.22 10.25 -9.62
C GLN A 115 4.74 10.36 -9.50
N LEU A 116 5.24 11.51 -9.07
CA LEU A 116 6.67 11.70 -8.77
C LEU A 116 6.96 11.26 -7.34
N ASP A 117 8.03 10.49 -7.18
CA ASP A 117 8.72 10.34 -5.90
C ASP A 117 9.78 11.44 -5.78
N ASP A 118 9.52 12.35 -4.84
CA ASP A 118 10.35 13.52 -4.58
C ASP A 118 11.69 13.16 -3.92
N LYS A 119 11.80 11.97 -3.30
CA LYS A 119 13.04 11.50 -2.67
C LYS A 119 14.03 11.00 -3.71
N THR A 120 13.56 10.27 -4.72
CA THR A 120 14.42 9.68 -5.74
C THR A 120 14.39 10.43 -7.08
N ASN A 121 13.51 11.43 -7.21
CA ASN A 121 13.20 12.13 -8.46
C ASN A 121 12.84 11.14 -9.59
N ARG A 122 12.19 10.03 -9.25
CA ARG A 122 11.71 9.01 -10.19
C ARG A 122 10.21 9.13 -10.34
N VAL A 123 9.73 8.85 -11.53
CA VAL A 123 8.30 8.86 -11.81
C VAL A 123 7.76 7.45 -11.74
N PHE A 124 6.79 7.23 -10.87
CA PHE A 124 6.02 6.00 -10.78
C PHE A 124 4.77 6.08 -11.64
N TYR A 125 4.44 5.00 -12.33
CA TYR A 125 3.21 4.94 -13.10
C TYR A 125 2.51 3.59 -13.00
N ILE A 126 1.17 3.64 -13.06
CA ILE A 126 0.29 2.48 -13.04
C ILE A 126 -0.78 2.68 -14.12
N PRO A 127 -1.01 1.71 -15.03
CA PRO A 127 -2.14 1.75 -15.96
C PRO A 127 -3.48 2.01 -15.25
N VAL A 128 -4.28 2.94 -15.77
CA VAL A 128 -5.56 3.34 -15.16
C VAL A 128 -6.48 2.13 -15.00
N SER A 129 -6.55 1.27 -16.02
CA SER A 129 -7.35 0.04 -16.06
C SER A 129 -7.06 -0.93 -14.91
N LEU A 130 -5.86 -0.89 -14.32
CA LEU A 130 -5.52 -1.76 -13.18
C LEU A 130 -5.96 -1.20 -11.82
N MET A 131 -6.36 0.07 -11.76
CA MET A 131 -6.78 0.74 -10.54
C MET A 131 -8.30 0.92 -10.46
N GLU A 132 -9.03 0.70 -11.55
CA GLU A 132 -10.48 0.91 -11.63
C GLU A 132 -11.24 0.10 -10.57
N ASP A 133 -10.95 -1.19 -10.44
CA ASP A 133 -11.63 -2.06 -9.47
C ASP A 133 -11.28 -1.71 -8.02
N ASN A 134 -10.03 -1.31 -7.75
CA ASN A 134 -9.59 -0.87 -6.42
C ASN A 134 -10.27 0.46 -6.03
N LEU A 135 -10.36 1.41 -6.95
CA LEU A 135 -11.03 2.69 -6.75
C LEU A 135 -12.54 2.50 -6.58
N ALA A 136 -13.16 1.64 -7.40
CA ALA A 136 -14.58 1.29 -7.27
C ALA A 136 -14.85 0.57 -5.94
N SER A 137 -13.92 -0.26 -5.48
CA SER A 137 -14.05 -0.89 -4.16
C SER A 137 -14.04 0.14 -3.05
N LEU A 138 -13.02 1.00 -3.04
CA LEU A 138 -12.89 2.07 -2.04
C LEU A 138 -14.11 2.98 -2.06
N GLN A 139 -14.59 3.35 -3.25
CA GLN A 139 -15.77 4.17 -3.42
C GLN A 139 -16.99 3.54 -2.76
N ASN A 140 -17.22 2.24 -2.96
CA ASN A 140 -18.35 1.53 -2.39
C ASN A 140 -18.21 1.36 -0.87
N GLU A 141 -17.03 0.96 -0.37
CA GLU A 141 -16.79 0.73 1.06
C GLU A 141 -16.87 2.06 1.86
N MET A 142 -16.32 3.12 1.30
CA MET A 142 -16.26 4.44 1.94
C MET A 142 -17.43 5.35 1.56
N GLU A 143 -18.35 4.90 0.70
CA GLU A 143 -19.51 5.68 0.22
C GLU A 143 -19.11 7.03 -0.41
N LEU A 144 -18.03 7.03 -1.18
CA LEU A 144 -17.50 8.26 -1.80
C LEU A 144 -18.33 8.71 -3.00
N SER A 145 -18.50 10.01 -3.15
CA SER A 145 -19.10 10.59 -4.35
C SER A 145 -18.16 10.46 -5.56
N ASN A 146 -18.73 10.49 -6.77
CA ASN A 146 -17.94 10.51 -8.01
C ASN A 146 -16.98 11.70 -8.06
N GLU A 147 -17.37 12.84 -7.47
CA GLU A 147 -16.51 14.02 -7.39
C GLU A 147 -15.30 13.78 -6.48
N GLN A 148 -15.49 13.12 -5.34
CA GLN A 148 -14.41 12.76 -4.43
C GLN A 148 -13.42 11.79 -5.09
N VAL A 149 -13.91 10.79 -5.80
CA VAL A 149 -13.07 9.85 -6.57
C VAL A 149 -12.30 10.59 -7.67
N ALA A 150 -12.98 11.46 -8.43
CA ALA A 150 -12.33 12.26 -9.48
C ALA A 150 -11.24 13.18 -8.91
N GLN A 151 -11.46 13.79 -7.74
CA GLN A 151 -10.45 14.58 -7.04
C GLN A 151 -9.24 13.71 -6.64
N MET A 152 -9.47 12.50 -6.13
CA MET A 152 -8.37 11.56 -5.82
C MET A 152 -7.54 11.20 -7.04
N CYS A 153 -8.17 10.98 -8.19
CA CYS A 153 -7.50 10.69 -9.46
C CYS A 153 -6.59 11.84 -9.96
N THR A 154 -6.71 13.04 -9.39
CA THR A 154 -5.82 14.19 -9.65
C THR A 154 -4.76 14.41 -8.57
N GLY A 155 -4.66 13.48 -7.60
CA GLY A 155 -3.73 13.57 -6.47
C GLY A 155 -4.24 14.37 -5.28
N ASN A 156 -5.55 14.67 -5.20
CA ASN A 156 -6.10 15.24 -3.96
C ASN A 156 -6.30 14.13 -2.91
N VAL A 157 -6.10 14.48 -1.65
CA VAL A 157 -6.40 13.60 -0.52
C VAL A 157 -7.75 14.02 0.04
N ILE A 158 -8.61 13.03 0.30
CA ILE A 158 -9.99 13.24 0.72
C ILE A 158 -10.16 12.72 2.15
N SER A 159 -10.79 13.52 3.00
CA SER A 159 -11.20 13.12 4.34
C SER A 159 -12.72 13.02 4.41
N ILE A 160 -13.23 11.98 5.06
CA ILE A 160 -14.66 11.80 5.34
C ILE A 160 -14.87 11.39 6.80
N ASP A 161 -16.04 11.74 7.33
CA ASP A 161 -16.47 11.35 8.68
C ASP A 161 -17.53 10.25 8.58
N LYS A 162 -17.27 9.12 9.21
CA LYS A 162 -18.24 8.02 9.39
C LYS A 162 -18.52 7.81 10.88
N GLN A 163 -19.54 7.00 11.20
CA GLN A 163 -19.86 6.65 12.59
C GLN A 163 -18.68 6.02 13.33
N GLU A 164 -17.83 5.28 12.62
CA GLU A 164 -16.66 4.58 13.15
C GLU A 164 -15.45 5.50 13.37
N GLY A 165 -15.47 6.72 12.85
CA GLY A 165 -14.38 7.69 12.93
C GLY A 165 -14.16 8.47 11.65
N ARG A 166 -13.12 9.30 11.67
CA ARG A 166 -12.64 10.04 10.51
C ARG A 166 -11.64 9.21 9.73
N PHE A 167 -11.77 9.22 8.42
CA PHE A 167 -10.86 8.51 7.54
C PHE A 167 -10.37 9.43 6.44
N THR A 168 -9.08 9.31 6.09
CA THR A 168 -8.42 10.12 5.07
C THR A 168 -7.68 9.23 4.08
N PHE A 169 -7.85 9.52 2.78
CA PHE A 169 -7.43 8.64 1.69
C PHE A 169 -6.82 9.41 0.52
N GLY A 170 -5.87 8.81 -0.17
CA GLY A 170 -5.28 9.36 -1.39
C GLY A 170 -4.55 8.29 -2.20
N LEU A 171 -4.29 8.60 -3.48
CA LEU A 171 -3.41 7.78 -4.30
C LEU A 171 -1.96 7.96 -3.85
N ASP A 172 -1.28 6.83 -3.64
CA ASP A 172 0.11 6.77 -3.22
C ASP A 172 0.71 5.48 -3.78
N PHE A 173 1.50 5.61 -4.86
CA PHE A 173 2.08 4.47 -5.58
C PHE A 173 3.28 3.85 -4.86
N LEU A 174 3.69 4.42 -3.72
CA LEU A 174 4.63 3.82 -2.78
C LEU A 174 3.89 3.02 -1.67
N ALA A 175 2.61 3.30 -1.45
CA ALA A 175 1.79 2.59 -0.48
C ALA A 175 1.33 1.21 -0.99
N ASP A 176 1.04 0.32 -0.04
CA ASP A 176 0.50 -1.00 -0.32
C ASP A 176 -0.85 -0.91 -1.04
N GLY A 177 -0.87 -1.23 -2.33
CA GLY A 177 -2.09 -1.18 -3.14
C GLY A 177 -2.29 0.08 -3.98
N GLY A 178 -1.31 1.00 -4.00
CA GLY A 178 -1.40 2.24 -4.77
C GLY A 178 -2.38 3.27 -4.19
N ILE A 179 -3.04 2.94 -3.07
CA ILE A 179 -3.98 3.77 -2.33
C ILE A 179 -3.57 3.75 -0.87
N LYS A 180 -3.35 4.93 -0.30
CA LYS A 180 -3.10 5.09 1.14
C LYS A 180 -4.41 5.41 1.86
N VAL A 181 -4.65 4.66 2.93
CA VAL A 181 -5.83 4.75 3.79
C VAL A 181 -5.37 5.01 5.22
N VAL A 182 -5.89 6.06 5.86
CA VAL A 182 -5.57 6.41 7.25
C VAL A 182 -6.85 6.62 8.03
N SER A 183 -6.98 5.98 9.18
CA SER A 183 -7.99 6.32 10.19
C SER A 183 -7.50 7.54 10.96
N GLY A 184 -7.93 8.72 10.52
CA GLY A 184 -7.48 10.01 11.02
C GLY A 184 -7.80 11.12 10.03
N ASP A 185 -7.42 12.33 10.38
CA ASP A 185 -7.50 13.52 9.56
C ASP A 185 -6.28 13.67 8.62
N ARG A 186 -6.17 14.85 8.02
CA ARG A 186 -5.11 15.17 7.06
C ARG A 186 -3.73 15.24 7.72
N GLU A 187 -3.62 15.69 8.96
CA GLU A 187 -2.35 15.70 9.71
C GLU A 187 -1.90 14.26 10.01
N GLU A 188 -2.82 13.37 10.39
CA GLU A 188 -2.49 11.95 10.50
C GLU A 188 -2.12 11.33 9.15
N TYR A 189 -2.82 11.69 8.07
CA TYR A 189 -2.48 11.24 6.74
C TYR A 189 -1.08 11.68 6.32
N ASP A 190 -0.73 12.95 6.50
CA ASP A 190 0.57 13.50 6.09
C ASP A 190 1.70 13.05 7.03
N SER A 191 1.43 12.86 8.33
CA SER A 191 2.40 12.37 9.32
C SER A 191 2.72 10.88 9.19
N ILE A 192 1.82 10.09 8.60
CA ILE A 192 2.13 8.75 8.10
C ILE A 192 2.97 8.91 6.83
N ALA A 193 4.22 9.31 6.97
CA ALA A 193 5.19 9.17 5.88
C ALA A 193 5.28 7.68 5.47
N SER A 194 5.71 7.41 4.23
CA SER A 194 6.44 6.18 3.94
C SER A 194 7.62 6.17 4.92
N ARG A 195 7.40 5.52 6.07
CA ARG A 195 8.15 5.75 7.30
C ARG A 195 9.60 5.42 6.99
N GLU A 196 10.49 6.42 7.05
CA GLU A 196 11.90 6.09 7.21
C GLU A 196 12.02 5.34 8.53
N LEU A 197 12.35 4.07 8.42
CA LEU A 197 12.52 3.23 9.58
C LEU A 197 13.71 3.78 10.40
N PRO A 198 13.66 3.78 11.74
CA PRO A 198 14.83 4.05 12.55
C PRO A 198 16.00 3.14 12.13
N THR A 199 17.23 3.55 12.40
CA THR A 199 18.41 2.70 12.12
C THR A 199 18.28 1.33 12.81
N TYR A 200 17.66 1.29 13.99
CA TYR A 200 17.40 0.07 14.74
C TYR A 200 15.90 -0.18 14.91
N ASN A 201 15.40 -1.27 14.36
CA ASN A 201 13.99 -1.66 14.41
C ASN A 201 13.83 -2.88 15.31
N PHE A 202 13.69 -2.62 16.61
CA PHE A 202 13.57 -3.65 17.65
C PHE A 202 12.22 -4.37 17.58
N GLY A 203 12.29 -5.69 17.42
CA GLY A 203 11.16 -6.62 17.55
C GLY A 203 11.26 -7.45 18.83
N ILE A 204 10.41 -8.46 18.96
CA ILE A 204 10.26 -9.27 20.19
C ILE A 204 11.52 -10.10 20.51
N TYR A 205 12.27 -10.53 19.49
CA TYR A 205 13.40 -11.48 19.65
C TYR A 205 14.72 -10.98 19.03
N GLY A 206 14.73 -9.75 18.54
CA GLY A 206 15.88 -9.22 17.80
C GLY A 206 15.51 -7.96 17.03
N CYS A 207 16.50 -7.37 16.37
CA CYS A 207 16.42 -6.05 15.77
C CYS A 207 16.86 -6.10 14.30
N TRP A 208 16.07 -5.47 13.43
CA TRP A 208 16.45 -5.24 12.04
C TRP A 208 17.19 -3.92 11.90
N VAL A 209 18.44 -3.98 11.44
CA VAL A 209 19.30 -2.81 11.24
C VAL A 209 19.09 -2.28 9.83
N LYS A 210 18.79 -0.99 9.71
CA LYS A 210 18.58 -0.31 8.45
C LYS A 210 19.87 0.34 7.95
N GLU A 211 20.12 0.29 6.65
CA GLU A 211 21.14 1.09 5.95
C GLU A 211 20.62 2.52 5.68
N SER A 212 21.52 3.41 5.27
CA SER A 212 21.19 4.80 4.95
C SER A 212 20.28 4.98 3.73
N ASP A 213 20.14 3.95 2.88
CA ASP A 213 19.26 3.93 1.70
C ASP A 213 17.86 3.35 1.97
N ASN A 214 17.50 3.18 3.25
CA ASN A 214 16.26 2.57 3.73
C ASN A 214 16.11 1.05 3.52
N SER A 215 17.16 0.33 3.10
CA SER A 215 17.17 -1.15 3.08
C SER A 215 17.56 -1.75 4.45
N PHE A 216 17.21 -3.01 4.72
CA PHE A 216 17.69 -3.70 5.93
C PHE A 216 19.04 -4.39 5.67
N LYS A 217 20.06 -4.01 6.44
CA LYS A 217 21.40 -4.59 6.42
C LYS A 217 21.40 -6.04 6.90
N ASN A 218 20.87 -6.26 8.09
CA ASN A 218 20.92 -7.53 8.79
C ASN A 218 19.93 -7.57 9.97
N TYR A 219 19.66 -8.79 10.44
CA TYR A 219 18.95 -9.06 11.69
C TYR A 219 19.95 -9.43 12.77
N VAL A 220 19.78 -8.88 13.97
CA VAL A 220 20.59 -9.18 15.15
C VAL A 220 19.67 -9.78 16.21
N PRO A 221 19.88 -11.03 16.66
CA PRO A 221 19.16 -11.60 17.80
C PRO A 221 19.37 -10.75 19.07
N GLU A 222 18.42 -10.76 20.00
CA GLU A 222 18.50 -9.98 21.24
C GLU A 222 19.77 -10.30 22.05
N GLU A 223 20.18 -11.58 22.07
CA GLU A 223 21.41 -12.03 22.73
C GLU A 223 22.70 -11.40 22.15
N ASP A 224 22.64 -10.90 20.91
CA ASP A 224 23.77 -10.36 20.16
C ASP A 224 23.73 -8.82 20.02
N TYR A 225 22.84 -8.13 20.76
CA TYR A 225 22.76 -6.66 20.70
C TYR A 225 24.06 -6.00 21.14
N THR A 226 24.55 -5.06 20.33
CA THR A 226 25.66 -4.18 20.69
C THR A 226 25.24 -3.20 21.79
N GLU A 227 26.20 -2.60 22.50
CA GLU A 227 25.92 -1.59 23.53
C GLU A 227 25.11 -0.40 22.99
N GLU A 228 25.35 0.00 21.75
CA GLU A 228 24.60 1.06 21.06
C GLU A 228 23.14 0.66 20.86
N MET A 229 22.90 -0.58 20.42
CA MET A 229 21.55 -1.12 20.25
C MET A 229 20.82 -1.26 21.59
N GLN A 230 21.49 -1.72 22.64
CA GLN A 230 20.90 -1.80 23.98
C GLN A 230 20.50 -0.42 24.50
N LYS A 231 21.36 0.58 24.33
CA LYS A 231 21.08 1.96 24.74
C LYS A 231 19.86 2.53 24.01
N GLU A 232 19.78 2.33 22.70
CA GLU A 232 18.63 2.78 21.90
C GLU A 232 17.35 2.02 22.29
N PHE A 233 17.44 0.72 22.54
CA PHE A 233 16.32 -0.12 22.97
C PHE A 233 15.68 0.40 24.28
N TYR A 234 16.50 0.67 25.30
CA TYR A 234 16.02 1.22 26.56
C TYR A 234 15.46 2.64 26.41
N HIS A 235 16.13 3.49 25.62
CA HIS A 235 15.65 4.84 25.32
C HIS A 235 14.24 4.83 24.70
N LEU A 236 14.02 3.97 23.69
CA LEU A 236 12.71 3.80 23.06
C LEU A 236 11.66 3.22 24.03
N GLY A 237 12.07 2.30 24.91
CA GLY A 237 11.23 1.75 25.97
C GLY A 237 10.73 2.84 26.95
N ASP A 238 11.63 3.72 27.36
CA ASP A 238 11.31 4.84 28.26
C ASP A 238 10.39 5.86 27.57
N GLU A 239 10.67 6.22 26.31
CA GLU A 239 9.78 7.09 25.53
C GLU A 239 8.37 6.53 25.38
N ASN A 240 8.26 5.24 25.06
CA ASN A 240 6.97 4.58 24.86
C ASN A 240 6.18 4.50 26.17
N SER A 241 6.87 4.24 27.30
CA SER A 241 6.28 4.24 28.63
C SER A 241 5.75 5.64 29.00
N GLN A 242 6.54 6.69 28.75
CA GLN A 242 6.12 8.08 28.97
C GLN A 242 4.93 8.48 28.10
N LYS A 243 4.92 8.11 26.81
CA LYS A 243 3.79 8.35 25.89
C LYS A 243 2.53 7.62 26.35
N ALA A 244 2.65 6.38 26.84
CA ALA A 244 1.54 5.62 27.39
C ALA A 244 0.99 6.26 28.69
N GLU A 245 1.87 6.70 29.59
CA GLU A 245 1.47 7.42 30.80
C GLU A 245 0.74 8.74 30.48
N GLN A 246 1.24 9.52 29.53
CA GLN A 246 0.60 10.76 29.09
C GLN A 246 -0.78 10.52 28.49
N ARG A 247 -0.94 9.47 27.66
CA ARG A 247 -2.24 9.05 27.12
C ARG A 247 -3.20 8.63 28.23
N SER A 248 -2.73 7.88 29.23
CA SER A 248 -3.58 7.46 30.37
C SER A 248 -4.05 8.64 31.24
N ARG A 249 -3.20 9.67 31.43
CA ARG A 249 -3.52 10.87 32.22
C ARG A 249 -4.46 11.83 31.48
N GLY A 250 -4.41 11.86 30.15
CA GLY A 250 -5.32 12.64 29.30
C GLY A 250 -6.75 12.11 29.26
N ILE A 251 -6.97 10.84 29.59
CA ILE A 251 -8.30 10.18 29.60
C ILE A 251 -9.02 10.37 30.96
N HIS A 252 -8.34 10.90 31.99
CA HIS A 252 -8.90 11.12 33.34
C HIS A 252 -9.10 12.60 33.69
N ARG A 253 -9.21 13.47 32.68
CA ARG A 253 -9.65 14.87 32.86
C ARG A 253 -10.96 15.13 32.13
#